data_AF-A0A448YX60-F1
#
_entry.id   AF-A0A448YX60-F1
#
_cell.length_a   1.000
_cell.length_b   1.000
_cell.length_c   1.000
_cell.angle_alpha   90.00
_cell.angle_beta   90.00
_cell.angle_gamma   90.00
#
_symmetry.space_group_name_H-M   'P 1'
#
loop_
_entity.id
_entity.type
_entity.pdbx_description
1 polymer ?
#
loop_
_entity_poly.entity_id
_entity_poly.type
_entity_poly.pdbx_seq_one_letter_code
_entity_poly.pdbx_strand_id
1 'polypeptide(L)'
;MSTTRSRTRARASISMALAVTLFLSLETSVVAMIRSVESASPLISKAPTTKNIDVDVDVDVDSDGINDIEVNNSNCKQRGKMLKERFDEHDLLRAYQEIKAEYQEKAFGGSCDATDGSQSIGKGQEEPPQWRVLATVNPNKGKNTNTEHDDELIVVSMLEHPSDPLCPYVKMETVIPVPVEKCWNFLSLDRWDETMPRMDPFYEGLDVYGEYAVASGSGGEGDKSDHDAARCQLVRMILARKRTKRILAFGKREFVFVSVEDTPLQDGTWVSGTVSVQVDESSLKSPLKRNKSYTRAFQDSIAFYKPLPSRAATEGKAGGGDADHRSGRTGLTIVCRIDLNDSNGRGGCIPMWLYVKTIGATGAKSVWNMRRCLLEEYA
;
A
#
# COMPACT_ATOMS: atom_id res chain seq x y z
N MET A 1 -27.69 -52.62 -12.21
CA MET A 1 -27.59 -51.39 -13.02
C MET A 1 -27.21 -50.26 -12.09
N SER A 2 -25.94 -49.86 -12.08
CA SER A 2 -25.38 -48.83 -11.21
C SER A 2 -24.84 -47.72 -12.10
N THR A 3 -25.44 -46.53 -12.03
CA THR A 3 -25.04 -45.37 -12.83
C THR A 3 -24.15 -44.47 -11.99
N THR A 4 -22.85 -44.55 -12.24
CA THR A 4 -21.83 -43.67 -11.68
C THR A 4 -21.87 -42.33 -12.43
N ARG A 5 -22.37 -41.26 -11.78
CA ARG A 5 -22.30 -39.89 -12.32
C ARG A 5 -20.94 -39.28 -11.98
N SER A 6 -20.10 -39.17 -12.99
CA SER A 6 -18.87 -38.37 -13.00
C SER A 6 -19.20 -36.89 -12.80
N ARG A 7 -18.67 -36.28 -11.74
CA ARG A 7 -18.65 -34.83 -11.53
C ARG A 7 -17.37 -34.26 -12.14
N THR A 8 -17.48 -33.70 -13.33
CA THR A 8 -16.48 -32.80 -13.91
C THR A 8 -16.45 -31.51 -13.08
N ARG A 9 -15.45 -31.36 -12.21
CA ARG A 9 -15.13 -30.07 -11.58
C ARG A 9 -14.53 -29.16 -12.65
N ALA A 10 -15.30 -28.17 -13.10
CA ALA A 10 -14.77 -27.02 -13.80
C ALA A 10 -13.78 -26.30 -12.85
N ARG A 11 -12.51 -26.26 -13.25
CA ARG A 11 -11.50 -25.39 -12.63
C ARG A 11 -11.83 -23.96 -13.07
N ALA A 12 -12.57 -23.23 -12.24
CA ALA A 12 -12.58 -21.78 -12.34
C ALA A 12 -11.17 -21.29 -11.96
N SER A 13 -10.47 -20.63 -12.89
CA SER A 13 -9.29 -19.84 -12.55
C SER A 13 -9.75 -18.68 -11.68
N ILE A 14 -9.53 -18.80 -10.38
CA ILE A 14 -9.83 -17.80 -9.37
C ILE A 14 -8.54 -16.99 -9.20
N SER A 15 -8.59 -15.72 -9.58
CA SER A 15 -7.46 -14.77 -9.45
C SER A 15 -7.57 -14.04 -8.12
N MET A 16 -6.45 -13.84 -7.42
CA MET A 16 -6.40 -13.80 -5.95
C MET A 16 -5.54 -12.67 -5.30
N ALA A 17 -6.22 -11.67 -4.74
CA ALA A 17 -5.96 -10.64 -3.71
C ALA A 17 -4.77 -9.69 -3.69
N LEU A 18 -5.06 -8.38 -3.63
CA LEU A 18 -4.12 -7.27 -3.80
C LEU A 18 -4.15 -6.25 -2.66
N ALA A 19 -2.97 -5.76 -2.24
CA ALA A 19 -2.76 -4.33 -2.04
C ALA A 19 -1.28 -3.97 -1.89
N VAL A 20 -0.94 -2.91 -2.60
CA VAL A 20 0.39 -2.57 -3.07
C VAL A 20 1.31 -2.08 -1.95
N THR A 21 2.51 -2.68 -1.83
CA THR A 21 3.62 -2.08 -1.07
C THR A 21 4.66 -1.49 -2.02
N LEU A 22 4.80 -0.17 -2.07
CA LEU A 22 5.77 0.54 -2.94
C LEU A 22 6.88 1.10 -2.07
N PHE A 23 8.10 0.56 -2.13
CA PHE A 23 9.25 1.20 -1.50
C PHE A 23 10.55 1.12 -2.29
N LEU A 24 11.08 2.32 -2.54
CA LEU A 24 12.49 2.69 -2.70
C LEU A 24 13.24 2.05 -3.89
N SER A 25 13.65 2.89 -4.85
CA SER A 25 14.79 2.60 -5.74
C SER A 25 15.82 3.70 -5.45
N LEU A 26 16.57 3.56 -4.35
CA LEU A 26 17.33 4.66 -3.77
C LEU A 26 18.85 4.63 -4.02
N GLU A 27 19.43 3.62 -4.65
CA GLU A 27 20.89 3.50 -4.66
C GLU A 27 21.61 4.67 -5.34
N THR A 28 21.09 5.20 -6.45
CA THR A 28 21.74 6.33 -7.14
C THR A 28 21.30 7.69 -6.61
N SER A 29 20.02 7.85 -6.28
CA SER A 29 19.46 9.17 -5.92
C SER A 29 19.78 9.57 -4.48
N VAL A 30 19.91 8.63 -3.53
CA VAL A 30 20.28 8.96 -2.14
C VAL A 30 21.76 9.16 -1.98
N VAL A 31 22.61 8.44 -2.70
CA VAL A 31 24.05 8.76 -2.70
C VAL A 31 24.26 10.19 -3.25
N ALA A 32 23.53 10.57 -4.30
CA ALA A 32 23.55 11.94 -4.81
C ALA A 32 22.94 12.97 -3.82
N MET A 33 21.84 12.62 -3.15
CA MET A 33 21.17 13.52 -2.21
C MET A 33 21.94 13.68 -0.88
N ILE A 34 22.54 12.61 -0.35
CA ILE A 34 23.44 12.66 0.83
C ILE A 34 24.65 13.53 0.48
N ARG A 35 25.28 13.30 -0.68
CA ARG A 35 26.38 14.17 -1.17
C ARG A 35 25.93 15.62 -1.36
N SER A 36 24.70 15.85 -1.82
CA SER A 36 24.14 17.19 -1.98
C SER A 36 23.86 17.87 -0.63
N VAL A 37 23.36 17.14 0.37
CA VAL A 37 23.13 17.65 1.74
C VAL A 37 24.46 17.92 2.47
N GLU A 38 25.46 17.06 2.26
CA GLU A 38 26.83 17.29 2.72
C GLU A 38 27.45 18.53 2.03
N SER A 39 27.14 18.78 0.75
CA SER A 39 27.62 19.97 0.03
C SER A 39 26.89 21.27 0.39
N ALA A 40 25.67 21.19 0.96
CA ALA A 40 24.82 22.33 1.25
C ALA A 40 24.97 22.88 2.68
N SER A 41 25.89 22.33 3.48
CA SER A 41 26.18 22.79 4.84
C SER A 41 27.60 23.40 4.93
N PRO A 42 27.81 24.69 4.62
CA PRO A 42 28.99 25.38 5.11
C PRO A 42 28.71 25.77 6.57
N LEU A 43 29.67 25.53 7.48
CA LEU A 43 29.67 25.85 8.92
C LEU A 43 29.30 24.71 9.88
N ILE A 44 30.07 23.62 9.86
CA ILE A 44 30.52 23.00 11.11
C ILE A 44 32.04 22.89 11.02
N SER A 45 32.72 23.52 11.98
CA SER A 45 34.17 23.60 12.04
C SER A 45 34.80 22.21 12.17
N LYS A 46 35.90 22.03 11.44
CA LYS A 46 36.82 20.88 11.46
C LYS A 46 36.97 20.27 12.87
N ALA A 47 36.58 19.01 13.02
CA ALA A 47 37.10 18.12 14.05
C ALA A 47 38.37 17.42 13.53
N PRO A 48 39.35 17.11 14.41
CA PRO A 48 40.67 16.69 13.99
C PRO A 48 40.68 15.23 13.51
N THR A 49 41.50 14.99 12.49
CA THR A 49 41.85 13.68 11.95
C THR A 49 42.43 12.78 13.04
N THR A 50 41.68 11.77 13.49
CA THR A 50 42.21 10.72 14.35
C THR A 50 42.98 9.71 13.50
N LYS A 51 44.27 9.57 13.83
CA LYS A 51 45.14 8.49 13.37
C LYS A 51 44.59 7.15 13.86
N ASN A 52 44.68 6.14 13.00
CA ASN A 52 44.47 4.74 13.36
C ASN A 52 45.39 4.37 14.53
N ILE A 53 44.78 4.02 15.67
CA ILE A 53 45.41 3.29 16.75
C ILE A 53 44.67 1.96 16.78
N ASP A 54 45.34 0.90 16.36
CA ASP A 54 44.91 -0.46 16.63
C ASP A 54 45.11 -0.70 18.14
N VAL A 55 44.00 -0.85 18.86
CA VAL A 55 43.99 -1.33 20.24
C VAL A 55 43.13 -2.58 20.25
N ASP A 56 43.80 -3.73 20.33
CA ASP A 56 43.16 -4.99 20.73
C ASP A 56 42.74 -4.83 22.20
N VAL A 57 41.43 -4.67 22.43
CA VAL A 57 40.82 -4.72 23.76
C VAL A 57 39.90 -5.92 23.79
N ASP A 58 40.36 -7.00 24.42
CA ASP A 58 39.48 -8.07 24.90
C ASP A 58 38.61 -7.48 26.03
N VAL A 59 37.33 -7.24 25.73
CA VAL A 59 36.33 -6.86 26.74
C VAL A 59 35.41 -8.05 26.95
N ASP A 60 35.60 -8.75 28.06
CA ASP A 60 34.57 -9.61 28.65
C ASP A 60 33.42 -8.71 29.13
N VAL A 61 32.31 -8.72 28.39
CA VAL A 61 31.09 -7.98 28.75
C VAL A 61 30.20 -8.89 29.62
N ASP A 62 30.41 -8.81 30.92
CA ASP A 62 29.43 -9.26 31.91
C ASP A 62 28.13 -8.46 31.73
N SER A 63 27.11 -9.15 31.24
CA SER A 63 25.80 -8.59 30.88
C SER A 63 24.84 -8.68 32.06
N ASP A 64 25.17 -8.04 33.19
CA ASP A 64 24.27 -7.93 34.34
C ASP A 64 24.13 -6.46 34.77
N GLY A 65 22.93 -5.90 34.59
CA GLY A 65 22.53 -4.66 35.26
C GLY A 65 22.49 -3.40 34.40
N ILE A 66 21.81 -3.41 33.25
CA ILE A 66 21.23 -2.16 32.73
C ILE A 66 19.87 -2.01 33.40
N ASN A 67 19.82 -1.10 34.37
CA ASN A 67 18.57 -0.64 34.98
C ASN A 67 17.62 -0.15 33.88
N ASP A 68 16.42 -0.73 33.83
CA ASP A 68 15.29 -0.26 33.05
C ASP A 68 15.00 1.20 33.42
N ILE A 69 15.53 2.13 32.63
CA ILE A 69 15.03 3.50 32.60
C ILE A 69 13.59 3.38 32.10
N GLU A 70 12.62 3.51 33.01
CA GLU A 70 11.22 3.72 32.68
C GLU A 70 11.10 5.03 31.89
N VAL A 71 11.41 4.96 30.60
CA VAL A 71 11.02 5.99 29.64
C VAL A 71 9.51 6.01 29.68
N ASN A 72 8.95 7.11 30.18
CA ASN A 72 7.52 7.38 30.29
C ASN A 72 6.86 7.17 28.92
N ASN A 73 6.36 5.95 28.68
CA ASN A 73 6.01 5.42 27.36
C ASN A 73 4.58 5.79 26.92
N SER A 74 3.99 6.81 27.55
CA SER A 74 2.57 7.16 27.44
C SER A 74 2.17 7.81 26.11
N ASN A 75 3.11 8.06 25.19
CA ASN A 75 2.83 8.71 23.90
C ASN A 75 3.11 7.83 22.68
N CYS A 76 3.36 6.52 22.84
CA CYS A 76 3.49 5.66 21.68
C CYS A 76 2.11 5.45 21.04
N LYS A 77 1.83 6.18 19.94
CA LYS A 77 0.58 6.05 19.20
C LYS A 77 0.48 4.64 18.67
N GLN A 78 -0.53 3.92 19.12
CA GLN A 78 -0.85 2.60 18.59
C GLN A 78 -1.16 2.70 17.10
N ARG A 79 -0.44 1.93 16.28
CA ARG A 79 -0.58 1.91 14.81
C ARG A 79 -1.14 0.59 14.31
N GLY A 80 -2.27 0.64 13.61
CA GLY A 80 -2.95 -0.54 13.09
C GLY A 80 -3.97 -1.13 14.07
N LYS A 81 -4.75 -2.11 13.59
CA LYS A 81 -5.82 -2.71 14.38
C LYS A 81 -5.26 -3.79 15.32
N MET A 82 -5.57 -3.71 16.61
CA MET A 82 -5.29 -4.82 17.53
C MET A 82 -6.18 -6.01 17.22
N LEU A 83 -5.55 -7.13 16.90
CA LEU A 83 -6.19 -8.44 16.88
C LEU A 83 -6.10 -9.04 18.27
N LYS A 84 -7.27 -9.44 18.79
CA LYS A 84 -7.35 -10.27 19.99
C LYS A 84 -6.77 -11.65 19.68
N GLU A 85 -6.43 -12.41 20.73
CA GLU A 85 -5.90 -13.79 20.58
C GLU A 85 -6.81 -14.69 19.74
N ARG A 86 -8.13 -14.42 19.78
CA ARG A 86 -9.11 -14.92 18.81
C ARG A 86 -9.73 -13.69 18.14
N PHE A 87 -9.44 -13.49 16.87
CA PHE A 87 -10.10 -12.48 16.04
C PHE A 87 -11.12 -13.17 15.15
N ASP A 88 -12.22 -12.48 14.89
CA ASP A 88 -13.25 -12.88 13.94
C ASP A 88 -12.96 -12.23 12.58
N GLU A 89 -13.33 -12.89 11.48
CA GLU A 89 -13.26 -12.30 10.14
C GLU A 89 -14.05 -10.98 10.07
N HIS A 90 -15.12 -10.84 10.86
CA HIS A 90 -15.88 -9.60 10.98
C HIS A 90 -15.09 -8.42 11.57
N ASP A 91 -14.14 -8.68 12.48
CA ASP A 91 -13.28 -7.63 13.04
C ASP A 91 -12.31 -7.10 11.96
N LEU A 92 -11.80 -8.01 11.11
CA LEU A 92 -10.94 -7.65 9.98
C LEU A 92 -11.68 -6.84 8.94
N LEU A 93 -12.90 -7.28 8.59
CA LEU A 93 -13.75 -6.57 7.63
C LEU A 93 -14.08 -5.17 8.13
N ARG A 94 -14.42 -5.01 9.41
CA ARG A 94 -14.69 -3.70 10.00
C ARG A 94 -13.49 -2.77 9.92
N ALA A 95 -12.29 -3.26 10.29
CA ALA A 95 -11.07 -2.47 10.20
C ALA A 95 -10.76 -2.03 8.77
N TYR A 96 -11.01 -2.90 7.79
CA TYR A 96 -10.91 -2.55 6.38
C TYR A 96 -11.92 -1.50 5.94
N GLN A 97 -13.19 -1.65 6.31
CA GLN A 97 -14.24 -0.69 5.95
C GLN A 97 -13.97 0.71 6.54
N GLU A 98 -13.49 0.78 7.78
CA GLU A 98 -13.06 2.04 8.44
C GLU A 98 -12.00 2.76 7.58
N ILE A 99 -10.93 2.06 7.19
CA ILE A 99 -9.82 2.63 6.40
C ILE A 99 -10.24 2.91 4.96
N LYS A 100 -11.05 2.05 4.34
CA LYS A 100 -11.55 2.24 2.97
C LYS A 100 -12.35 3.54 2.87
N ALA A 101 -13.29 3.77 3.79
CA ALA A 101 -14.11 4.98 3.79
C ALA A 101 -13.24 6.25 3.92
N GLU A 102 -12.31 6.23 4.88
CA GLU A 102 -11.36 7.33 5.08
C GLU A 102 -10.53 7.60 3.81
N TYR A 103 -9.92 6.56 3.22
CA TYR A 103 -9.03 6.75 2.06
C TYR A 103 -9.79 7.08 0.78
N GLN A 104 -11.03 6.62 0.63
CA GLN A 104 -11.89 7.01 -0.48
C GLN A 104 -12.24 8.50 -0.40
N GLU A 105 -12.58 9.01 0.80
CA GLU A 105 -12.78 10.45 1.03
C GLU A 105 -11.52 11.24 0.67
N LYS A 106 -10.34 10.78 1.12
CA LYS A 106 -9.07 11.46 0.82
C LYS A 106 -8.68 11.38 -0.66
N ALA A 107 -8.96 10.27 -1.34
CA ALA A 107 -8.65 10.09 -2.76
C ALA A 107 -9.47 11.01 -3.66
N PHE A 108 -10.78 11.12 -3.38
CA PHE A 108 -11.75 11.73 -4.31
C PHE A 108 -12.46 12.98 -3.78
N GLY A 109 -12.14 13.44 -2.56
CA GLY A 109 -12.56 14.74 -2.05
C GLY A 109 -14.00 14.80 -1.54
N GLY A 110 -14.57 13.67 -1.07
CA GLY A 110 -15.82 13.66 -0.30
C GLY A 110 -17.01 14.36 -0.97
N SER A 111 -17.49 13.84 -2.09
CA SER A 111 -18.86 14.11 -2.59
C SER A 111 -19.40 12.86 -3.29
N CYS A 112 -19.63 11.79 -2.53
CA CYS A 112 -20.33 10.62 -3.05
C CYS A 112 -21.84 10.67 -2.81
N ASP A 113 -22.35 11.56 -1.94
CA ASP A 113 -23.77 11.71 -1.66
C ASP A 113 -24.20 13.18 -1.68
N ALA A 114 -24.59 13.67 -2.86
CA ALA A 114 -25.40 14.88 -2.99
C ALA A 114 -26.54 14.61 -3.98
N THR A 115 -27.35 13.58 -3.68
CA THR A 115 -28.62 13.32 -4.40
C THR A 115 -29.84 13.29 -3.50
N ASP A 116 -29.75 13.74 -2.24
CA ASP A 116 -30.94 13.92 -1.42
C ASP A 116 -31.01 15.31 -0.81
N GLY A 117 -32.10 16.02 -1.12
CA GLY A 117 -32.31 17.46 -0.93
C GLY A 117 -32.50 17.91 0.52
N SER A 118 -31.70 17.40 1.46
CA SER A 118 -31.72 17.84 2.85
C SER A 118 -30.82 19.07 3.02
N GLN A 119 -31.45 20.23 3.17
CA GLN A 119 -30.80 21.50 3.47
C GLN A 119 -30.08 21.43 4.84
N SER A 120 -28.83 21.01 4.87
CA SER A 120 -27.99 21.12 6.06
C SER A 120 -27.57 22.57 6.28
N ILE A 121 -28.20 23.21 7.27
CA ILE A 121 -27.94 24.58 7.69
C ILE A 121 -26.56 24.64 8.39
N GLY A 122 -25.61 25.37 7.79
CA GLY A 122 -24.67 26.21 8.53
C GLY A 122 -23.47 25.60 9.25
N LYS A 123 -22.87 24.50 8.77
CA LYS A 123 -21.48 24.18 9.15
C LYS A 123 -20.54 24.88 8.16
N GLY A 124 -19.64 25.72 8.68
CA GLY A 124 -18.67 26.47 7.88
C GLY A 124 -17.96 25.56 6.90
N GLN A 125 -17.85 26.01 5.65
CA GLN A 125 -17.07 25.32 4.62
C GLN A 125 -15.60 25.32 5.06
N GLU A 126 -15.16 24.24 5.71
CA GLU A 126 -13.74 23.96 5.83
C GLU A 126 -13.21 23.70 4.41
N GLU A 127 -12.15 24.41 4.03
CA GLU A 127 -11.53 24.22 2.72
C GLU A 127 -11.09 22.76 2.56
N PRO A 128 -11.27 22.16 1.37
CA PRO A 128 -10.88 20.77 1.15
C PRO A 128 -9.37 20.60 1.40
N PRO A 129 -8.96 19.45 1.97
CA PRO A 129 -7.55 19.20 2.28
C PRO A 129 -6.68 19.32 1.02
N GLN A 130 -5.69 20.21 1.07
CA GLN A 130 -4.82 20.49 -0.08
C GLN A 130 -3.69 19.47 -0.19
N TRP A 131 -3.73 18.65 -1.25
CA TRP A 131 -2.65 17.72 -1.59
C TRP A 131 -1.43 18.46 -2.15
N ARG A 132 -0.26 18.28 -1.52
CA ARG A 132 1.01 18.81 -2.02
C ARG A 132 1.65 17.82 -2.99
N VAL A 133 1.84 18.22 -4.24
CA VAL A 133 2.56 17.41 -5.24
C VAL A 133 4.04 17.27 -4.84
N LEU A 134 4.52 16.03 -4.73
CA LEU A 134 5.91 15.70 -4.44
C LEU A 134 6.71 15.36 -5.70
N ALA A 135 6.07 14.71 -6.68
CA ALA A 135 6.71 14.35 -7.93
C ALA A 135 5.69 14.22 -9.07
N THR A 136 6.09 14.64 -10.26
CA THR A 136 5.38 14.36 -11.51
C THR A 136 6.38 13.77 -12.49
N VAL A 137 6.11 12.55 -12.96
CA VAL A 137 6.99 11.84 -13.89
C VAL A 137 6.20 11.55 -15.16
N ASN A 138 6.76 11.90 -16.31
CA ASN A 138 6.19 11.56 -17.62
C ASN A 138 6.88 10.28 -18.16
N PRO A 139 6.17 9.13 -18.25
CA PRO A 139 6.62 7.87 -18.86
C PRO A 139 7.23 7.97 -20.25
N ASN A 140 6.85 8.99 -21.00
CA ASN A 140 7.17 9.14 -22.41
C ASN A 140 8.17 10.28 -22.67
N LYS A 141 8.70 10.93 -21.63
CA LYS A 141 9.71 11.99 -21.78
C LYS A 141 10.91 11.45 -22.57
N GLY A 142 11.19 12.07 -23.72
CA GLY A 142 12.30 11.71 -24.60
C GLY A 142 11.96 10.74 -25.74
N LYS A 143 10.71 10.24 -25.82
CA LYS A 143 10.24 9.57 -27.04
C LYS A 143 9.83 10.63 -28.06
N ASN A 144 10.36 10.51 -29.27
CA ASN A 144 10.10 11.45 -30.37
C ASN A 144 8.72 11.20 -31.02
N THR A 145 7.70 11.05 -30.19
CA THR A 145 6.32 10.89 -30.62
C THR A 145 5.66 12.26 -30.53
N ASN A 146 5.18 12.80 -31.65
CA ASN A 146 4.45 14.09 -31.74
C ASN A 146 3.09 14.10 -31.01
N THR A 147 2.93 13.19 -30.05
CA THR A 147 1.72 12.91 -29.30
C THR A 147 2.16 12.80 -27.84
N GLU A 148 2.54 13.94 -27.26
CA GLU A 148 2.63 14.06 -25.81
C GLU A 148 1.19 14.02 -25.27
N HIS A 149 0.87 12.96 -24.54
CA HIS A 149 -0.40 12.87 -23.83
C HIS A 149 -0.14 12.94 -22.35
N ASP A 150 -0.69 13.97 -21.73
CA ASP A 150 -0.57 14.25 -20.30
C ASP A 150 -1.38 13.25 -19.44
N ASP A 151 -2.19 12.38 -20.06
CA ASP A 151 -3.02 11.42 -19.34
C ASP A 151 -2.22 10.25 -18.73
N GLU A 152 -0.99 10.01 -19.18
CA GLU A 152 -0.12 8.95 -18.63
C GLU A 152 0.87 9.44 -17.57
N LEU A 153 0.72 10.67 -17.07
CA LEU A 153 1.59 11.17 -16.00
C LEU A 153 1.46 10.31 -14.74
N ILE A 154 2.60 10.11 -14.06
CA ILE A 154 2.64 9.54 -12.72
C ILE A 154 2.77 10.72 -11.75
N VAL A 155 1.72 10.94 -10.96
CA VAL A 155 1.67 12.01 -9.97
C VAL A 155 1.74 11.40 -8.58
N VAL A 156 2.69 11.84 -7.77
CA VAL A 156 2.78 11.50 -6.35
C VAL A 156 2.55 12.75 -5.55
N SER A 157 1.56 12.71 -4.67
CA SER A 157 1.17 13.82 -3.81
C SER A 157 1.08 13.36 -2.36
N MET A 158 1.12 14.32 -1.43
CA MET A 158 1.12 14.07 0.00
C MET A 158 0.13 14.99 0.69
N LEU A 159 -0.55 14.45 1.69
CA LEU A 159 -1.43 15.17 2.60
C LEU A 159 -0.96 14.91 4.03
N GLU A 160 -0.69 15.98 4.77
CA GLU A 160 -0.28 15.88 6.17
C GLU A 160 -1.42 15.36 7.03
N HIS A 161 -1.13 14.40 7.92
CA HIS A 161 -2.13 13.89 8.84
C HIS A 161 -2.27 14.85 10.03
N PRO A 162 -3.50 15.33 10.36
CA PRO A 162 -3.69 16.43 11.30
C PRO A 162 -3.16 16.11 12.71
N SER A 163 -3.40 14.89 13.19
CA SER A 163 -2.89 14.45 14.49
C SER A 163 -1.56 13.71 14.40
N ASP A 164 -0.98 13.50 13.21
CA ASP A 164 0.20 12.64 13.05
C ASP A 164 1.11 12.99 11.86
N PRO A 165 1.76 14.16 11.88
CA PRO A 165 2.50 14.70 10.74
C PRO A 165 3.70 13.85 10.30
N LEU A 166 4.19 12.95 11.15
CA LEU A 166 5.30 12.03 10.82
C LEU A 166 4.87 10.86 9.92
N CYS A 167 3.57 10.59 9.81
CA CYS A 167 3.02 9.52 8.97
C CYS A 167 1.91 10.09 8.06
N PRO A 168 2.29 10.91 7.06
CA PRO A 168 1.34 11.55 6.16
C PRO A 168 0.68 10.53 5.23
N TYR A 169 -0.44 10.93 4.64
CA TYR A 169 -1.01 10.24 3.50
C TYR A 169 -0.17 10.52 2.27
N VAL A 170 0.03 9.49 1.47
CA VAL A 170 0.65 9.59 0.15
C VAL A 170 -0.34 9.07 -0.86
N LYS A 171 -0.57 9.83 -1.92
CA LYS A 171 -1.43 9.48 -3.03
C LYS A 171 -0.60 9.35 -4.31
N MET A 172 -0.76 8.25 -5.02
CA MET A 172 -0.11 7.98 -6.30
C MET A 172 -1.18 7.76 -7.37
N GLU A 173 -1.09 8.53 -8.45
CA GLU A 173 -2.09 8.54 -9.53
C GLU A 173 -1.39 8.33 -10.87
N THR A 174 -1.95 7.46 -11.71
CA THR A 174 -1.48 7.27 -13.09
C THR A 174 -2.53 6.58 -13.96
N VAL A 175 -2.38 6.67 -15.27
CA VAL A 175 -3.10 5.80 -16.22
C VAL A 175 -2.14 4.72 -16.73
N ILE A 176 -2.56 3.46 -16.57
CA ILE A 176 -1.84 2.30 -17.06
C ILE A 176 -2.50 1.81 -18.35
N PRO A 177 -1.76 1.65 -19.45
CA PRO A 177 -2.28 1.25 -20.75
C PRO A 177 -2.58 -0.26 -20.84
N VAL A 178 -3.18 -0.84 -19.81
CA VAL A 178 -3.69 -2.22 -19.80
C VAL A 178 -5.05 -2.27 -19.09
N PRO A 179 -5.90 -3.28 -19.37
CA PRO A 179 -7.18 -3.47 -18.69
C PRO A 179 -7.05 -3.67 -17.18
N VAL A 180 -8.13 -3.39 -16.45
CA VAL A 180 -8.16 -3.46 -14.96
C VAL A 180 -7.79 -4.85 -14.49
N GLU A 181 -8.27 -5.89 -15.14
CA GLU A 181 -8.01 -7.28 -14.80
C GLU A 181 -6.53 -7.62 -14.89
N LYS A 182 -5.79 -7.00 -15.83
CA LYS A 182 -4.34 -7.20 -15.96
C LYS A 182 -3.57 -6.49 -14.86
N CYS A 183 -3.94 -5.25 -14.55
CA CYS A 183 -3.37 -4.52 -13.40
C CYS A 183 -3.62 -5.26 -12.09
N TRP A 184 -4.87 -5.71 -11.89
CA TRP A 184 -5.31 -6.49 -10.74
C TRP A 184 -4.53 -7.80 -10.66
N ASN A 185 -4.48 -8.60 -11.72
CA ASN A 185 -3.75 -9.87 -11.66
C ASN A 185 -2.24 -9.72 -11.53
N PHE A 186 -1.65 -8.56 -11.82
CA PHE A 186 -0.20 -8.37 -11.69
C PHE A 186 0.24 -8.07 -10.26
N LEU A 187 -0.61 -7.38 -9.51
CA LEU A 187 -0.31 -6.95 -8.14
C LEU A 187 -0.88 -7.92 -7.08
N SER A 188 -1.44 -9.05 -7.50
CA SER A 188 -2.02 -10.09 -6.65
C SER A 188 -0.96 -10.74 -5.75
N LEU A 189 -1.29 -11.01 -4.49
CA LEU A 189 -0.38 -11.48 -3.45
C LEU A 189 0.24 -12.82 -3.81
N ASP A 190 -0.53 -13.67 -4.47
CA ASP A 190 -0.07 -14.97 -5.00
C ASP A 190 1.05 -14.83 -6.05
N ARG A 191 1.19 -13.66 -6.67
CA ARG A 191 2.25 -13.34 -7.62
C ARG A 191 3.37 -12.47 -7.06
N TRP A 192 3.31 -12.07 -5.79
CA TRP A 192 4.28 -11.12 -5.26
C TRP A 192 5.72 -11.62 -5.33
N ASP A 193 5.96 -12.92 -5.15
CA ASP A 193 7.30 -13.48 -5.27
C ASP A 193 7.87 -13.29 -6.70
N GLU A 194 7.03 -13.19 -7.72
CA GLU A 194 7.41 -12.93 -9.11
C GLU A 194 7.47 -11.44 -9.43
N THR A 195 6.41 -10.68 -9.08
CA THR A 195 6.21 -9.31 -9.56
C THR A 195 6.86 -8.26 -8.65
N MET A 196 6.87 -8.46 -7.33
CA MET A 196 7.41 -7.48 -6.39
C MET A 196 8.92 -7.25 -6.54
N PRO A 197 9.79 -8.26 -6.75
CA PRO A 197 11.21 -8.00 -6.98
C PRO A 197 11.51 -7.06 -8.16
N ARG A 198 10.61 -7.00 -9.16
CA ARG A 198 10.75 -6.12 -10.34
C ARG A 198 10.30 -4.68 -10.05
N MET A 199 9.42 -4.50 -9.07
CA MET A 199 8.84 -3.20 -8.68
C MET A 199 9.55 -2.54 -7.51
N ASP A 200 9.87 -3.35 -6.49
CA ASP A 200 10.40 -2.98 -5.19
C ASP A 200 11.70 -3.77 -4.94
N PRO A 201 12.88 -3.15 -5.10
CA PRO A 201 14.15 -3.84 -4.91
C PRO A 201 14.41 -4.24 -3.45
N PHE A 202 13.66 -3.68 -2.49
CA PHE A 202 13.74 -4.02 -1.07
C PHE A 202 12.82 -5.17 -0.70
N TYR A 203 11.94 -5.64 -1.59
CA TYR A 203 11.17 -6.85 -1.33
C TYR A 203 12.10 -8.03 -1.02
N GLU A 204 11.84 -8.69 0.12
CA GLU A 204 12.58 -9.88 0.54
C GLU A 204 11.71 -11.14 0.48
N GLY A 205 10.41 -11.02 0.71
CA GLY A 205 9.46 -12.12 0.58
C GLY A 205 8.13 -11.85 1.28
N LEU A 206 7.18 -12.76 1.07
CA LEU A 206 5.84 -12.75 1.65
C LEU A 206 5.57 -14.11 2.31
N ASP A 207 5.02 -14.09 3.53
CA ASP A 207 4.51 -15.29 4.19
C ASP A 207 2.98 -15.12 4.36
N VAL A 208 2.18 -16.10 3.92
CA VAL A 208 0.71 -16.10 4.07
C VAL A 208 0.32 -16.99 5.26
N TYR A 209 -0.53 -16.48 6.14
CA TYR A 209 -0.94 -17.16 7.39
C TYR A 209 -2.38 -17.63 7.38
N GLY A 210 -3.24 -17.04 6.57
CA GLY A 210 -4.65 -17.41 6.51
C GLY A 210 -5.39 -16.66 5.42
N GLU A 211 -6.42 -17.32 4.89
CA GLU A 211 -7.38 -16.75 3.96
C GLU A 211 -8.76 -16.79 4.60
N TYR A 212 -9.48 -15.69 4.45
CA TYR A 212 -10.76 -15.42 5.08
C TYR A 212 -11.70 -14.86 4.03
N ALA A 213 -12.99 -15.14 4.19
CA ALA A 213 -14.00 -14.64 3.28
C ALA A 213 -15.27 -14.31 4.05
N VAL A 214 -15.79 -13.09 3.87
CA VAL A 214 -16.97 -12.60 4.58
C VAL A 214 -17.98 -12.06 3.58
N ALA A 215 -19.25 -12.42 3.75
CA ALA A 215 -20.33 -11.82 2.97
C ALA A 215 -20.54 -10.36 3.41
N SER A 216 -20.27 -9.40 2.51
CA SER A 216 -20.64 -7.99 2.72
C SER A 216 -22.16 -7.87 2.72
N GLY A 217 -22.74 -7.42 3.84
CA GLY A 217 -24.19 -7.24 3.99
C GLY A 217 -24.83 -8.10 5.10
N SER A 218 -24.07 -8.88 5.87
CA SER A 218 -24.60 -9.66 6.99
C SER A 218 -24.88 -8.86 8.28
N GLY A 219 -24.60 -7.56 8.32
CA GLY A 219 -24.57 -6.76 9.55
C GLY A 219 -25.91 -6.26 10.12
N GLY A 220 -27.05 -6.76 9.66
CA GLY A 220 -28.36 -6.43 10.23
C GLY A 220 -29.10 -7.69 10.61
N GLU A 221 -29.38 -7.88 11.91
CA GLU A 221 -30.33 -8.86 12.46
C GLU A 221 -31.80 -8.53 12.10
N GLY A 222 -32.03 -7.89 10.95
CA GLY A 222 -33.36 -7.65 10.41
C GLY A 222 -33.76 -8.81 9.52
N ASP A 223 -34.97 -9.32 9.72
CA ASP A 223 -35.64 -10.39 8.99
C ASP A 223 -35.37 -10.31 7.47
N LYS A 224 -34.41 -11.09 6.97
CA LYS A 224 -33.98 -11.07 5.57
C LYS A 224 -34.92 -11.93 4.73
N SER A 225 -35.63 -11.28 3.81
CA SER A 225 -36.37 -11.99 2.77
C SER A 225 -35.42 -12.80 1.88
N ASP A 226 -35.85 -13.99 1.44
CA ASP A 226 -35.05 -14.92 0.61
C ASP A 226 -34.50 -14.31 -0.70
N HIS A 227 -34.99 -13.15 -1.12
CA HIS A 227 -34.54 -12.45 -2.32
C HIS A 227 -33.21 -11.68 -2.14
N ASP A 228 -32.78 -11.38 -0.91
CA ASP A 228 -31.54 -10.63 -0.67
C ASP A 228 -30.29 -11.53 -0.57
N ALA A 229 -30.46 -12.85 -0.40
CA ALA A 229 -29.35 -13.80 -0.33
C ALA A 229 -28.51 -13.87 -1.62
N ALA A 230 -29.11 -13.53 -2.78
CA ALA A 230 -28.44 -13.55 -4.08
C ALA A 230 -27.47 -12.38 -4.30
N ARG A 231 -27.45 -11.37 -3.42
CA ARG A 231 -26.58 -10.17 -3.55
C ARG A 231 -25.47 -10.12 -2.50
N CYS A 232 -25.30 -11.17 -1.69
CA CYS A 232 -24.18 -11.27 -0.77
C CYS A 232 -22.86 -11.35 -1.55
N GLN A 233 -22.23 -10.20 -1.68
CA GLN A 233 -20.91 -10.03 -2.25
C GLN A 233 -19.86 -10.55 -1.26
N LEU A 234 -18.88 -11.33 -1.74
CA LEU A 234 -17.85 -11.94 -0.89
C LEU A 234 -16.62 -11.02 -0.86
N VAL A 235 -16.26 -10.53 0.33
CA VAL A 235 -15.00 -9.81 0.55
C VAL A 235 -13.95 -10.83 0.95
N ARG A 236 -12.86 -10.90 0.18
CA ARG A 236 -11.76 -11.83 0.44
C ARG A 236 -10.64 -11.13 1.16
N MET A 237 -10.12 -11.76 2.21
CA MET A 237 -9.11 -11.20 3.08
C MET A 237 -7.98 -12.20 3.31
N ILE A 238 -6.74 -11.78 3.16
CA ILE A 238 -5.55 -12.62 3.35
C ILE A 238 -4.68 -12.00 4.42
N LEU A 239 -4.41 -12.74 5.49
CA LEU A 239 -3.48 -12.33 6.54
C LEU A 239 -2.07 -12.74 6.12
N ALA A 240 -1.19 -11.75 5.95
CA ALA A 240 0.14 -11.95 5.43
C ALA A 240 1.21 -11.14 6.19
N ARG A 241 2.46 -11.56 6.05
CA ARG A 241 3.66 -10.84 6.48
C ARG A 241 4.53 -10.56 5.27
N LYS A 242 4.77 -9.28 4.97
CA LYS A 242 5.80 -8.86 4.02
C LYS A 242 7.10 -8.59 4.77
N ARG A 243 8.22 -9.02 4.21
CA ARG A 243 9.58 -8.67 4.67
C ARG A 243 10.29 -7.79 3.65
N THR A 244 11.12 -6.89 4.16
CA THR A 244 11.98 -6.05 3.34
C THR A 244 13.44 -6.13 3.78
N LYS A 245 14.33 -6.01 2.79
CA LYS A 245 15.77 -5.86 2.96
C LYS A 245 16.09 -4.59 3.73
N ARG A 246 17.36 -4.46 4.16
CA ARG A 246 17.88 -3.25 4.78
C ARG A 246 17.69 -2.05 3.85
N ILE A 247 17.30 -0.92 4.43
CA ILE A 247 17.18 0.35 3.70
C ILE A 247 18.37 1.20 4.10
N LEU A 248 19.35 1.36 3.20
CA LEU A 248 20.60 2.07 3.50
C LEU A 248 21.27 1.47 4.76
N ALA A 249 21.65 2.31 5.73
CA ALA A 249 22.19 1.90 7.02
C ALA A 249 21.11 1.35 7.98
N PHE A 250 19.82 1.48 7.65
CA PHE A 250 18.75 1.12 8.55
C PHE A 250 18.36 -0.37 8.40
N GLY A 251 18.00 -1.01 9.51
CA GLY A 251 17.69 -2.45 9.61
C GLY A 251 16.58 -2.97 8.69
N LYS A 252 16.30 -4.27 8.73
CA LYS A 252 15.22 -4.87 7.94
C LYS A 252 13.84 -4.49 8.50
N ARG A 253 12.78 -4.50 7.69
CA ARG A 253 11.40 -4.26 8.15
C ARG A 253 10.49 -5.42 7.83
N GLU A 254 9.53 -5.65 8.70
CA GLU A 254 8.40 -6.52 8.42
C GLU A 254 7.09 -5.77 8.61
N PHE A 255 6.11 -6.10 7.79
CA PHE A 255 4.75 -5.57 7.84
C PHE A 255 3.82 -6.76 8.02
N VAL A 256 2.95 -6.71 9.02
CA VAL A 256 1.89 -7.70 9.21
C VAL A 256 0.57 -7.02 8.91
N PHE A 257 -0.15 -7.53 7.91
CA PHE A 257 -1.34 -6.87 7.40
C PHE A 257 -2.35 -7.87 6.88
N VAL A 258 -3.59 -7.41 6.77
CA VAL A 258 -4.65 -8.08 6.04
C VAL A 258 -4.76 -7.41 4.67
N SER A 259 -4.54 -8.17 3.61
CA SER A 259 -4.84 -7.76 2.24
C SER A 259 -6.28 -8.07 1.93
N VAL A 260 -7.00 -7.14 1.30
CA VAL A 260 -8.43 -7.23 1.07
C VAL A 260 -8.71 -7.03 -0.41
N GLU A 261 -9.48 -7.95 -0.98
CA GLU A 261 -10.20 -7.76 -2.22
C GLU A 261 -11.63 -7.43 -1.88
N ASP A 262 -12.02 -6.22 -2.25
CA ASP A 262 -13.40 -5.84 -2.17
C ASP A 262 -14.04 -5.97 -3.54
N THR A 263 -15.34 -5.90 -3.50
CA THR A 263 -16.19 -5.88 -4.66
C THR A 263 -16.07 -4.57 -5.42
N PRO A 264 -16.17 -4.62 -6.76
CA PRO A 264 -16.16 -3.40 -7.56
C PRO A 264 -17.26 -2.43 -7.13
N LEU A 265 -16.93 -1.13 -7.16
CA LEU A 265 -17.89 -0.05 -6.95
C LEU A 265 -18.93 -0.01 -8.07
N GLN A 266 -19.99 0.78 -7.88
CA GLN A 266 -21.08 0.91 -8.85
C GLN A 266 -20.60 1.40 -10.23
N ASP A 267 -19.54 2.20 -10.29
CA ASP A 267 -18.93 2.67 -11.55
C ASP A 267 -17.98 1.65 -12.20
N GLY A 268 -17.90 0.44 -11.64
CA GLY A 268 -17.01 -0.62 -12.10
C GLY A 268 -15.57 -0.48 -11.63
N THR A 269 -15.24 0.47 -10.75
CA THR A 269 -13.91 0.60 -10.15
C THR A 269 -13.63 -0.55 -9.19
N TRP A 270 -12.54 -1.29 -9.39
CA TRP A 270 -12.14 -2.35 -8.48
C TRP A 270 -11.39 -1.74 -7.30
N VAL A 271 -11.56 -2.30 -6.10
CA VAL A 271 -10.96 -1.75 -4.88
C VAL A 271 -10.23 -2.84 -4.12
N SER A 272 -9.00 -2.55 -3.73
CA SER A 272 -8.17 -3.45 -2.93
C SER A 272 -7.49 -2.68 -1.81
N GLY A 273 -7.08 -3.35 -0.74
CA GLY A 273 -6.45 -2.65 0.38
C GLY A 273 -5.61 -3.51 1.33
N THR A 274 -4.60 -2.92 1.96
CA THR A 274 -3.87 -3.52 3.08
C THR A 274 -4.21 -2.78 4.34
N VAL A 275 -4.51 -3.51 5.40
CA VAL A 275 -4.70 -2.98 6.75
C VAL A 275 -3.67 -3.61 7.68
N SER A 276 -2.81 -2.79 8.26
CA SER A 276 -1.88 -3.22 9.29
C SER A 276 -2.61 -3.73 10.51
N VAL A 277 -2.17 -4.89 10.99
CA VAL A 277 -2.70 -5.52 12.18
C VAL A 277 -1.59 -5.73 13.21
N GLN A 278 -1.94 -5.47 14.46
CA GLN A 278 -1.11 -5.77 15.61
C GLN A 278 -1.62 -7.06 16.24
N VAL A 279 -0.71 -7.91 16.68
CA VAL A 279 -1.03 -9.15 17.38
C VAL A 279 -0.40 -9.09 18.75
N ASP A 280 -1.13 -9.54 19.77
CA ASP A 280 -0.61 -9.65 21.12
C ASP A 280 0.60 -10.60 21.16
N GLU A 281 1.77 -10.03 21.45
CA GLU A 281 3.04 -10.76 21.53
C GLU A 281 3.12 -11.69 22.75
N SER A 282 2.30 -11.43 23.77
CA SER A 282 2.22 -12.30 24.95
C SER A 282 1.64 -13.68 24.61
N SER A 283 0.88 -13.79 23.51
CA SER A 283 0.38 -15.08 23.02
C SER A 283 1.55 -15.91 22.46
N LEU A 284 2.01 -16.85 23.29
CA LEU A 284 3.16 -17.71 23.01
C LEU A 284 3.01 -18.58 21.75
N LYS A 285 1.80 -18.71 21.20
CA LYS A 285 1.50 -19.59 20.06
C LYS A 285 1.32 -18.86 18.73
N SER A 286 1.35 -17.53 18.71
CA SER A 286 1.09 -16.80 17.47
C SER A 286 2.25 -16.96 16.48
N PRO A 287 2.00 -17.43 15.24
CA PRO A 287 3.02 -17.41 14.18
C PRO A 287 3.36 -15.97 13.76
N LEU A 288 2.56 -14.99 14.19
CA LEU A 288 2.71 -13.57 13.89
C LEU A 288 3.59 -12.79 14.88
N LYS A 289 4.25 -13.48 15.82
CA LYS A 289 5.24 -12.86 16.72
C LYS A 289 6.31 -12.08 15.97
N ARG A 290 6.84 -11.04 16.61
CA ARG A 290 7.94 -10.25 16.06
C ARG A 290 9.15 -11.11 15.77
N ASN A 291 9.70 -10.93 14.57
CA ASN A 291 11.03 -11.41 14.28
C ASN A 291 12.05 -10.39 14.81
N LYS A 292 12.89 -10.80 15.76
CA LYS A 292 13.91 -9.93 16.38
C LYS A 292 14.90 -9.34 15.37
N SER A 293 15.04 -9.94 14.19
CA SER A 293 15.90 -9.43 13.10
C SER A 293 15.23 -8.32 12.27
N TYR A 294 13.98 -7.98 12.53
CA TYR A 294 13.18 -7.01 11.78
C TYR A 294 12.55 -5.96 12.71
N THR A 295 12.49 -4.73 12.24
CA THR A 295 11.61 -3.71 12.83
C THR A 295 10.19 -3.92 12.29
N ARG A 296 9.20 -4.02 13.17
CA ARG A 296 7.78 -4.12 12.77
C ARG A 296 7.25 -2.75 12.37
N ALA A 297 7.17 -2.54 11.07
CA ALA A 297 6.68 -1.31 10.47
C ALA A 297 5.16 -1.37 10.29
N PHE A 298 4.57 -0.19 10.05
CA PHE A 298 3.15 -0.01 9.80
C PHE A 298 2.93 0.42 8.35
N GLN A 299 1.93 -0.18 7.70
CA GLN A 299 1.46 0.16 6.36
C GLN A 299 -0.04 -0.07 6.24
N ASP A 300 -0.76 1.01 5.93
CA ASP A 300 -2.13 0.95 5.42
C ASP A 300 -2.14 1.46 3.98
N SER A 301 -2.94 0.85 3.12
CA SER A 301 -3.10 1.28 1.74
C SER A 301 -4.44 0.86 1.16
N ILE A 302 -5.05 1.70 0.33
CA ILE A 302 -6.19 1.36 -0.53
C ILE A 302 -5.84 1.74 -1.96
N ALA A 303 -6.11 0.84 -2.90
CA ALA A 303 -5.91 1.01 -4.33
C ALA A 303 -7.27 0.95 -5.06
N PHE A 304 -7.46 1.89 -5.98
CA PHE A 304 -8.63 1.99 -6.85
C PHE A 304 -8.18 1.78 -8.29
N TYR A 305 -8.82 0.85 -8.98
CA TYR A 305 -8.54 0.50 -10.38
C TYR A 305 -9.77 0.83 -11.20
N LYS A 306 -9.79 2.04 -11.75
CA LYS A 306 -10.91 2.56 -12.53
C LYS A 306 -10.78 2.12 -13.99
N PRO A 307 -11.75 1.38 -14.55
CA PRO A 307 -11.74 1.08 -15.97
C PRO A 307 -11.89 2.38 -16.77
N LEU A 308 -10.99 2.58 -17.72
CA LEU A 308 -11.01 3.72 -18.63
C LEU A 308 -11.24 3.24 -20.06
N PRO A 309 -12.01 3.99 -20.87
CA PRO A 309 -12.21 3.65 -22.26
C PRO A 309 -10.87 3.63 -23.01
N SER A 310 -10.81 2.75 -24.02
CA SER A 310 -9.69 2.75 -24.95
C SER A 310 -9.55 4.12 -25.58
N ARG A 311 -8.32 4.51 -25.85
CA ARG A 311 -8.06 5.85 -26.37
C ARG A 311 -8.70 6.10 -27.74
N ALA A 312 -8.73 5.07 -28.59
CA ALA A 312 -9.38 5.11 -29.90
C ALA A 312 -10.89 5.39 -29.79
N ALA A 313 -11.54 4.90 -28.72
CA ALA A 313 -12.95 5.20 -28.45
C ALA A 313 -13.16 6.66 -28.06
N THR A 314 -12.25 7.26 -27.26
CA THR A 314 -12.35 8.67 -26.85
C THR A 314 -12.13 9.64 -28.02
N GLU A 315 -11.26 9.30 -28.98
CA GLU A 315 -10.96 10.14 -30.14
C GLU A 315 -12.03 10.06 -31.26
N GLY A 316 -13.14 9.34 -31.04
CA GLY A 316 -14.21 9.21 -32.05
C GLY A 316 -13.81 8.45 -33.31
N LYS A 317 -12.66 7.76 -33.28
CA LYS A 317 -12.11 6.96 -34.41
C LYS A 317 -12.57 5.51 -34.38
N ALA A 318 -13.57 5.16 -33.57
CA ALA A 318 -14.16 3.83 -33.52
C ALA A 318 -14.97 3.57 -34.81
N GLY A 319 -14.27 3.31 -35.92
CA GLY A 319 -14.88 2.76 -37.12
C GLY A 319 -15.48 1.40 -36.81
N GLY A 320 -16.79 1.27 -37.00
CA GLY A 320 -17.57 0.10 -36.60
C GLY A 320 -16.98 -1.22 -37.05
N GLY A 321 -16.56 -2.03 -36.08
CA GLY A 321 -16.08 -3.39 -36.25
C GLY A 321 -15.76 -3.93 -34.86
N ASP A 322 -16.23 -5.15 -34.57
CA ASP A 322 -16.25 -5.79 -33.25
C ASP A 322 -15.14 -5.37 -32.28
N ALA A 323 -15.60 -4.71 -31.22
CA ALA A 323 -15.07 -4.64 -29.87
C ALA A 323 -13.72 -5.32 -29.64
N ASP A 324 -12.63 -4.56 -29.79
CA ASP A 324 -11.36 -4.91 -29.19
C ASP A 324 -11.42 -4.67 -27.67
N HIS A 325 -12.08 -5.61 -26.96
CA HIS A 325 -12.10 -5.72 -25.51
C HIS A 325 -10.68 -5.80 -24.89
N ARG A 326 -9.62 -5.93 -25.71
CA ARG A 326 -8.23 -5.98 -25.27
C ARG A 326 -7.58 -4.60 -25.12
N SER A 327 -8.22 -3.52 -25.58
CA SER A 327 -7.64 -2.17 -25.62
C SER A 327 -7.99 -1.27 -24.41
N GLY A 328 -8.44 -1.87 -23.31
CA GLY A 328 -8.80 -1.14 -22.08
C GLY A 328 -7.59 -0.45 -21.42
N ARG A 329 -7.87 0.63 -20.69
CA ARG A 329 -6.89 1.32 -19.84
C ARG A 329 -7.36 1.32 -18.40
N THR A 330 -6.45 1.51 -17.45
CA THR A 330 -6.75 1.53 -16.03
C THR A 330 -6.30 2.85 -15.43
N GLY A 331 -7.22 3.61 -14.86
CA GLY A 331 -6.90 4.70 -13.94
C GLY A 331 -6.56 4.10 -12.58
N LEU A 332 -5.29 4.21 -12.16
CA LEU A 332 -4.80 3.71 -10.89
C LEU A 332 -4.67 4.87 -9.91
N THR A 333 -5.35 4.77 -8.77
CA THR A 333 -5.15 5.65 -7.61
C THR A 333 -4.81 4.81 -6.39
N ILE A 334 -3.65 5.04 -5.78
CA ILE A 334 -3.24 4.38 -4.54
C ILE A 334 -3.12 5.45 -3.47
N VAL A 335 -3.80 5.26 -2.34
CA VAL A 335 -3.60 6.05 -1.12
C VAL A 335 -2.97 5.15 -0.08
N CYS A 336 -1.92 5.62 0.59
CA CYS A 336 -1.23 4.85 1.62
C CYS A 336 -0.69 5.72 2.75
N ARG A 337 -0.52 5.10 3.91
CA ARG A 337 0.23 5.64 5.05
C ARG A 337 1.22 4.59 5.52
N ILE A 338 2.48 5.00 5.65
CA ILE A 338 3.56 4.11 6.11
C ILE A 338 4.36 4.79 7.21
N ASP A 339 4.60 4.03 8.27
CA ASP A 339 5.59 4.33 9.29
C ASP A 339 6.63 3.22 9.30
N LEU A 340 7.87 3.56 8.97
CA LEU A 340 8.99 2.61 8.89
C LEU A 340 9.65 2.34 10.25
N ASN A 341 9.18 3.04 11.29
CA ASN A 341 9.60 2.84 12.65
C ASN A 341 8.74 1.77 13.32
N ASP A 342 9.20 1.28 14.46
CA ASP A 342 8.51 0.26 15.21
C ASP A 342 7.12 0.74 15.63
N SER A 343 6.09 -0.03 15.28
CA SER A 343 4.69 0.22 15.68
C SER A 343 4.47 0.34 17.19
N ASN A 344 5.41 -0.14 18.00
CA ASN A 344 5.41 -0.09 19.47
C ASN A 344 6.49 0.86 20.03
N GLY A 345 7.14 1.66 19.17
CA GLY A 345 8.10 2.69 19.56
C GLY A 345 9.46 2.20 20.06
N ARG A 346 9.71 0.88 20.03
CA ARG A 346 10.93 0.26 20.58
C ARG A 346 12.09 0.12 19.58
N GLY A 347 11.93 0.56 18.33
CA GLY A 347 12.92 0.34 17.28
C GLY A 347 12.60 1.10 16.00
N GLY A 348 13.49 0.98 15.01
CA GLY A 348 13.41 1.78 13.79
C GLY A 348 13.58 3.25 14.11
N CYS A 349 14.81 3.76 14.03
CA CYS A 349 15.07 5.18 14.16
C CYS A 349 15.26 5.79 12.76
N ILE A 350 14.36 5.50 11.81
CA ILE A 350 14.36 6.22 10.54
C ILE A 350 13.79 7.61 10.83
N PRO A 351 14.55 8.68 10.57
CA PRO A 351 13.99 10.00 10.60
C PRO A 351 12.88 10.09 9.55
N MET A 352 11.62 10.25 9.96
CA MET A 352 10.50 10.25 9.00
C MET A 352 10.57 11.37 7.97
N TRP A 353 11.34 12.45 8.25
CA TRP A 353 11.66 13.45 7.23
C TRP A 353 12.38 12.84 6.02
N LEU A 354 13.20 11.80 6.20
CA LEU A 354 13.90 11.11 5.12
C LEU A 354 12.89 10.36 4.25
N TYR A 355 11.91 9.69 4.87
CA TYR A 355 10.80 9.07 4.15
C TYR A 355 10.02 10.12 3.35
N VAL A 356 9.57 11.20 4.00
CA VAL A 356 8.80 12.28 3.37
C VAL A 356 9.54 12.90 2.17
N LYS A 357 10.86 13.10 2.27
CA LYS A 357 11.67 13.64 1.16
C LYS A 357 11.84 12.66 0.00
N THR A 358 11.78 11.36 0.25
CA THR A 358 12.10 10.34 -0.76
C THR A 358 10.88 9.68 -1.37
N ILE A 359 9.72 9.73 -0.70
CA ILE A 359 8.52 9.00 -1.14
C ILE A 359 7.96 9.50 -2.48
N GLY A 360 8.11 10.79 -2.80
CA GLY A 360 7.73 11.33 -4.11
C GLY A 360 8.43 10.62 -5.27
N ALA A 361 9.77 10.66 -5.27
CA ALA A 361 10.57 10.05 -6.34
C ALA A 361 10.47 8.51 -6.35
N THR A 362 10.45 7.89 -5.16
CA THR A 362 10.45 6.42 -5.06
C THR A 362 9.10 5.80 -5.33
N GLY A 363 8.01 6.43 -4.90
CA GLY A 363 6.65 6.07 -5.29
C GLY A 363 6.49 6.14 -6.80
N ALA A 364 6.90 7.27 -7.41
CA ALA A 364 6.81 7.44 -8.85
C ALA A 364 7.63 6.39 -9.62
N LYS A 365 8.84 6.07 -9.15
CA LYS A 365 9.69 5.04 -9.75
C LYS A 365 9.09 3.64 -9.63
N SER A 366 8.44 3.34 -8.51
CA SER A 366 7.79 2.04 -8.29
C SER A 366 6.59 1.86 -9.22
N VAL A 367 5.74 2.88 -9.35
CA VAL A 367 4.61 2.90 -10.29
C VAL A 367 5.09 2.84 -11.74
N TRP A 368 6.19 3.53 -12.07
CA TRP A 368 6.82 3.42 -13.39
C TRP A 368 7.26 1.98 -13.69
N ASN A 369 7.96 1.35 -12.74
CA ASN A 369 8.45 -0.01 -12.90
C ASN A 369 7.30 -0.99 -13.07
N MET A 370 6.22 -0.84 -12.30
CA MET A 370 4.97 -1.58 -12.47
C MET A 370 4.43 -1.44 -13.90
N ARG A 371 4.23 -0.19 -14.37
CA ARG A 371 3.75 0.09 -15.73
C ARG A 371 4.63 -0.58 -16.79
N ARG A 372 5.96 -0.49 -16.63
CA ARG A 372 6.91 -1.13 -17.55
C ARG A 372 6.75 -2.66 -17.55
N CYS A 373 6.65 -3.28 -16.38
CA CYS A 373 6.51 -4.74 -16.28
C CYS A 373 5.19 -5.22 -16.88
N LEU A 374 4.10 -4.50 -16.65
CA LEU A 374 2.79 -4.78 -17.26
C LEU A 374 2.85 -4.67 -18.78
N LEU A 375 3.50 -3.64 -19.31
CA LEU A 375 3.70 -3.50 -20.75
C LEU A 375 4.58 -4.62 -21.32
N GLU A 376 5.62 -5.05 -20.61
CA GLU A 376 6.47 -6.17 -21.04
C GLU A 376 5.73 -7.52 -21.04
N GLU A 377 4.80 -7.73 -20.09
CA GLU A 377 4.06 -8.99 -19.93
C GLU A 377 2.88 -9.10 -20.91
N TYR A 378 2.34 -7.97 -21.38
CA TYR A 378 1.11 -7.91 -22.18
C TYR A 378 1.25 -7.19 -23.53
N ALA A 379 2.46 -6.78 -23.93
CA ALA A 379 2.77 -6.39 -25.32
C ALA A 379 2.92 -7.64 -26.20
#